data_AF-A0A402AWG5-F1
#
_entry.id   AF-A0A402AWG5-F1
#
_cell.length_a   1.000
_cell.length_b   1.000
_cell.length_c   1.000
_cell.angle_alpha   90.00
_cell.angle_beta   90.00
_cell.angle_gamma   90.00
#
_symmetry.space_group_name_H-M   'P 1'
#
loop_
_entity.id
_entity.type
_entity.pdbx_description
1 polymer ?
#
loop_
_entity_poly.entity_id
_entity_poly.type
_entity_poly.pdbx_seq_one_letter_code
_entity_poly.pdbx_strand_id
1 'polypeptide(L)'
;MTTRKKVKPTLAQVRGKYFFDIAALATSAEVGPIVIYHALTRQPIIKSNAEKILQALTELYQSQGQIFTLENVDIVLTEEALVLWIIRATHQQSTEQGTLVDEYYFVYARNQEHAETLSRNWLEQFSPLVGSSFTARPEGLQIGHIQVPGYLN
;
A
#
# COMPACT_ATOMS: atom_id res chain seq x y z
N MET A 1 22.46 -25.54 -14.16
CA MET A 1 22.82 -24.69 -13.00
C MET A 1 21.72 -23.66 -12.80
N THR A 2 20.79 -23.91 -11.88
CA THR A 2 19.77 -22.92 -11.49
C THR A 2 20.41 -21.93 -10.51
N THR A 3 20.64 -20.70 -10.96
CA THR A 3 21.12 -19.61 -10.10
C THR A 3 20.05 -19.33 -9.03
N ARG A 4 20.34 -19.62 -7.76
CA ARG A 4 19.54 -19.12 -6.63
C ARG A 4 19.56 -17.59 -6.71
N LYS A 5 18.43 -16.96 -7.04
CA LYS A 5 18.25 -15.51 -6.91
C LYS A 5 18.55 -15.15 -5.45
N LYS A 6 19.58 -14.35 -5.20
CA LYS A 6 19.83 -13.80 -3.87
C LYS A 6 18.61 -12.97 -3.48
N VAL A 7 17.97 -13.33 -2.38
CA VAL A 7 16.87 -12.55 -1.82
C VAL A 7 17.45 -11.24 -1.29
N LYS A 8 16.90 -10.10 -1.73
CA LYS A 8 17.33 -8.78 -1.26
C LYS A 8 17.00 -8.64 0.24
N PRO A 9 17.90 -8.09 1.07
CA PRO A 9 17.59 -7.82 2.47
C PRO A 9 16.49 -6.77 2.60
N THR A 10 15.61 -6.94 3.57
CA THR A 10 14.60 -5.93 3.93
C THR A 10 15.24 -4.76 4.67
N LEU A 11 14.58 -3.60 4.72
CA LEU A 11 15.08 -2.46 5.51
C LEU A 11 15.26 -2.82 7.00
N ALA A 12 14.40 -3.68 7.55
CA ALA A 12 14.55 -4.18 8.93
C ALA A 12 15.82 -5.04 9.10
N GLN A 13 16.15 -5.88 8.12
CA GLN A 13 17.40 -6.66 8.12
C GLN A 13 18.62 -5.76 7.96
N VAL A 14 18.53 -4.73 7.12
CA VAL A 14 19.57 -3.69 7.01
C VAL A 14 19.78 -3.02 8.37
N ARG A 15 18.71 -2.62 9.06
CA ARG A 15 18.81 -2.02 10.40
C ARG A 15 19.42 -2.93 11.45
N GLY A 16 19.16 -4.24 11.36
CA GLY A 16 19.78 -5.24 12.24
C GLY A 16 21.28 -5.37 12.04
N LYS A 17 21.79 -5.05 10.85
CA LYS A 17 23.22 -5.07 10.52
C LYS A 17 23.89 -3.71 10.71
N TYR A 18 23.18 -2.64 10.38
CA TYR A 18 23.63 -1.25 10.42
C TYR A 18 22.63 -0.47 11.27
N PHE A 19 22.98 -0.24 12.54
CA PHE A 19 22.07 0.45 13.45
C PHE A 19 21.90 1.91 13.03
N PHE A 20 20.67 2.28 12.68
CA PHE A 20 20.24 3.66 12.49
C PHE A 20 19.02 3.99 13.35
N ASP A 21 18.97 5.24 13.81
CA ASP A 21 17.81 5.80 14.49
C ASP A 21 16.73 6.21 13.47
N ILE A 22 15.47 5.95 13.81
CA ILE A 22 14.33 6.18 12.89
C ILE A 22 14.13 7.68 12.68
N ALA A 23 14.17 8.48 13.75
CA ALA A 23 13.90 9.92 13.67
C ALA A 23 15.03 10.63 12.93
N ALA A 24 16.29 10.30 13.25
CA ALA A 24 17.45 10.85 12.58
C ALA A 24 17.46 10.51 11.08
N LEU A 25 17.19 9.25 10.71
CA LEU A 25 17.11 8.85 9.30
C LEU A 25 15.96 9.57 8.57
N ALA A 26 14.80 9.70 9.21
CA ALA A 26 13.66 10.41 8.64
C ALA A 26 14.02 11.88 8.34
N THR A 27 14.70 12.55 9.26
CA THR A 27 15.20 13.92 9.06
C THR A 27 16.19 14.00 7.90
N SER A 28 17.21 13.12 7.87
CA SER A 28 18.19 13.11 6.78
C SER A 28 17.59 12.79 5.41
N ALA A 29 16.59 11.91 5.36
CA ALA A 29 15.89 11.55 4.14
C ALA A 29 14.78 12.54 3.76
N GLU A 30 14.52 13.58 4.55
CA GLU A 30 13.43 14.54 4.33
C GLU A 30 12.05 13.85 4.17
N VAL A 31 11.78 12.85 5.00
CA VAL A 31 10.49 12.14 5.04
C VAL A 31 9.95 12.13 6.48
N GLY A 32 8.65 11.89 6.63
CA GLY A 32 8.06 11.69 7.96
C GLY A 32 8.55 10.38 8.60
N PRO A 33 8.75 10.32 9.94
CA PRO A 33 9.13 9.08 10.64
C PRO A 33 8.21 7.90 10.35
N ILE A 34 6.91 8.17 10.15
CA ILE A 34 5.90 7.17 9.79
C ILE A 34 6.25 6.42 8.50
N VAL A 35 6.89 7.08 7.53
CA VAL A 35 7.31 6.47 6.26
C VAL A 35 8.45 5.47 6.49
N ILE A 36 9.38 5.78 7.40
CA ILE A 36 10.43 4.85 7.81
C ILE A 36 9.82 3.64 8.52
N TYR A 37 8.85 3.87 9.42
CA TYR A 37 8.13 2.79 10.09
C TYR A 37 7.44 1.87 9.09
N HIS A 38 6.72 2.44 8.11
CA HIS A 38 6.07 1.68 7.05
C HIS A 38 7.09 0.82 6.28
N ALA A 39 8.22 1.40 5.87
CA ALA A 39 9.27 0.65 5.18
C ALA A 39 9.86 -0.49 6.03
N LEU A 40 10.05 -0.24 7.34
CA LEU A 40 10.54 -1.27 8.28
C LEU A 40 9.53 -2.40 8.50
N THR A 41 8.23 -2.09 8.52
CA THR A 41 7.15 -3.07 8.71
C THR A 41 6.62 -3.65 7.39
N ARG A 42 7.30 -3.38 6.28
CA ARG A 42 6.93 -3.82 4.92
C ARG A 42 5.56 -3.32 4.45
N GLN A 43 5.12 -2.18 4.96
CA GLN A 43 3.98 -1.46 4.39
C GLN A 43 4.43 -0.68 3.15
N PRO A 44 3.63 -0.65 2.07
CA PRO A 44 4.01 0.03 0.85
C PRO A 44 4.28 1.52 1.07
N ILE A 45 5.33 2.02 0.43
CA ILE A 45 5.66 3.45 0.38
C ILE A 45 5.91 3.90 -1.05
N ILE A 46 5.72 5.19 -1.31
CA ILE A 46 5.97 5.78 -2.63
C ILE A 46 7.45 5.62 -2.98
N LYS A 47 7.74 5.26 -4.24
CA LYS A 47 9.11 5.02 -4.73
C LYS A 47 10.09 6.16 -4.39
N SER A 48 9.70 7.42 -4.59
CA SER A 48 10.56 8.57 -4.29
C SER A 48 10.96 8.65 -2.82
N ASN A 49 10.06 8.28 -1.90
CA ASN A 49 10.39 8.21 -0.48
C ASN A 49 11.36 7.06 -0.21
N ALA A 50 11.16 5.90 -0.84
CA ALA A 50 12.08 4.76 -0.69
C ALA A 50 13.50 5.12 -1.16
N GLU A 51 13.62 5.80 -2.29
CA GLU A 51 14.91 6.28 -2.82
C GLU A 51 15.59 7.27 -1.88
N LYS A 52 14.85 8.24 -1.34
CA LYS A 52 15.36 9.19 -0.33
C LYS A 52 15.90 8.49 0.93
N ILE A 53 15.17 7.49 1.44
CA ILE A 53 15.59 6.70 2.61
C ILE A 53 16.92 5.98 2.33
N LEU A 54 17.01 5.34 1.17
CA LEU A 54 18.20 4.58 0.77
C LEU A 54 19.39 5.48 0.46
N GLN A 55 19.16 6.67 -0.09
CA GLN A 55 20.18 7.70 -0.26
C GLN A 55 20.73 8.16 1.10
N ALA A 56 19.86 8.51 2.05
CA ALA A 56 20.28 8.94 3.38
C ALA A 56 21.07 7.83 4.12
N LEU A 57 20.67 6.56 3.96
CA LEU A 57 21.46 5.43 4.46
C LEU A 57 22.81 5.29 3.77
N THR A 58 22.85 5.51 2.45
CA THR A 58 24.11 5.49 1.70
C THR A 58 25.04 6.56 2.23
N GLU A 59 24.57 7.79 2.40
CA GLU A 59 25.36 8.89 2.97
C GLU A 59 25.86 8.58 4.39
N LEU A 60 25.01 7.96 5.23
CA LEU A 60 25.37 7.58 6.60
C LEU A 60 26.47 6.53 6.68
N TYR A 61 26.54 5.60 5.72
CA TYR A 61 27.48 4.46 5.73
C TYR A 61 28.46 4.45 4.54
N GLN A 62 28.56 5.56 3.81
CA GLN A 62 29.45 5.66 2.64
C GLN A 62 30.92 5.46 3.04
N SER A 63 31.31 5.92 4.23
CA SER A 63 32.66 5.72 4.79
C SER A 63 33.00 4.25 5.01
N GLN A 64 31.99 3.37 5.09
CA GLN A 64 32.13 1.91 5.18
C GLN A 64 31.96 1.21 3.82
N GLY A 65 31.95 1.98 2.72
CA GLY A 65 31.78 1.49 1.36
C GLY A 65 30.40 0.90 1.05
N GLN A 66 29.37 1.24 1.84
CA GLN A 66 28.01 0.75 1.61
C GLN A 66 27.23 1.68 0.69
N ILE A 67 26.48 1.08 -0.23
CA ILE A 67 25.56 1.77 -1.12
C ILE A 67 24.23 1.02 -1.04
N PHE A 68 23.16 1.74 -0.75
CA PHE A 68 21.81 1.19 -0.64
C PHE A 68 20.96 1.73 -1.79
N THR A 69 20.32 0.83 -2.54
CA THR A 69 19.46 1.14 -3.68
C THR A 69 18.29 0.16 -3.73
N LEU A 70 17.25 0.48 -4.51
CA LEU A 70 16.14 -0.45 -4.74
C LEU A 70 16.57 -1.74 -5.46
N GLU A 71 17.77 -1.78 -6.04
CA GLU A 71 18.35 -2.99 -6.62
C GLU A 71 18.87 -3.96 -5.57
N ASN A 72 19.27 -3.46 -4.39
CA ASN A 72 19.93 -4.27 -3.35
C ASN A 72 19.24 -4.25 -1.98
N VAL A 73 18.20 -3.45 -1.77
CA VAL A 73 17.32 -3.51 -0.60
C VAL A 73 15.88 -3.77 -1.05
N ASP A 74 15.18 -4.65 -0.35
CA ASP A 74 13.77 -4.93 -0.53
C ASP A 74 12.92 -3.90 0.23
N ILE A 75 12.23 -3.03 -0.51
CA ILE A 75 11.23 -2.10 -0.01
C ILE A 75 9.97 -2.32 -0.84
N VAL A 76 8.84 -2.48 -0.16
CA VAL A 76 7.54 -2.63 -0.80
C VAL A 76 7.11 -1.27 -1.35
N LEU A 77 6.85 -1.19 -2.65
CA LEU A 77 6.47 0.04 -3.33
C LEU A 77 4.95 0.12 -3.52
N THR A 78 4.37 1.30 -3.32
CA THR A 78 2.94 1.53 -3.53
C THR A 78 2.52 1.21 -4.97
N GLU A 79 3.39 1.46 -5.94
CA GLU A 79 3.16 1.22 -7.36
C GLU A 79 3.07 -0.29 -7.70
N GLU A 80 3.61 -1.14 -6.83
CA GLU A 80 3.61 -2.59 -6.97
C GLU A 80 2.50 -3.24 -6.13
N ALA A 81 2.03 -2.56 -5.08
CA ALA A 81 1.03 -3.07 -4.16
C ALA A 81 -0.41 -2.92 -4.70
N LEU A 82 -1.26 -3.89 -4.38
CA LEU A 82 -2.70 -3.72 -4.52
C LEU A 82 -3.27 -3.20 -3.20
N VAL A 83 -3.91 -2.03 -3.23
CA VAL A 83 -4.56 -1.42 -2.06
C VAL A 83 -5.99 -1.94 -1.95
N LEU A 84 -6.50 -2.12 -0.74
CA LEU A 84 -7.92 -2.39 -0.51
C LEU A 84 -8.74 -1.16 -0.92
N TRP A 85 -9.75 -1.35 -1.77
CA TRP A 85 -10.75 -0.36 -2.14
C TRP A 85 -12.13 -0.83 -1.68
N ILE A 86 -12.84 0.07 -1.03
CA ILE A 86 -14.27 -0.09 -0.73
C ILE A 86 -15.05 0.67 -1.80
N ILE A 87 -15.87 -0.07 -2.55
CA ILE A 87 -16.87 0.51 -3.44
C ILE A 87 -18.21 0.52 -2.69
N ARG A 88 -18.85 1.69 -2.63
CA ARG A 88 -20.25 1.81 -2.23
C ARG A 88 -21.09 2.02 -3.48
N ALA A 89 -22.16 1.26 -3.63
CA ALA A 89 -23.20 1.46 -4.64
C ALA A 89 -24.50 1.84 -3.93
N THR A 90 -25.06 3.00 -4.26
CA THR A 90 -26.36 3.43 -3.77
C THR A 90 -27.36 3.19 -4.89
N HIS A 91 -28.42 2.42 -4.61
CA HIS A 91 -29.45 2.09 -5.59
C HIS A 91 -30.84 2.11 -4.97
N GLN A 92 -31.86 2.26 -5.81
CA GLN A 92 -33.24 2.27 -5.36
C GLN A 92 -33.81 0.85 -5.40
N GLN A 93 -34.26 0.35 -4.25
CA GLN A 93 -34.92 -0.95 -4.19
C GLN A 93 -36.31 -0.85 -4.83
N SER A 94 -36.70 -1.87 -5.60
CA SER A 94 -37.97 -1.90 -6.35
C SER A 94 -39.23 -2.06 -5.48
N THR A 95 -39.17 -1.70 -4.19
CA THR A 95 -40.34 -1.66 -3.30
C THR A 95 -41.18 -0.42 -3.59
N GLU A 96 -42.48 -0.49 -3.32
CA GLU A 96 -43.48 0.57 -3.61
C GLU A 96 -43.14 1.95 -3.01
N GLN A 97 -42.20 2.02 -2.07
CA GLN A 97 -41.77 3.23 -1.36
C GLN A 97 -40.42 3.77 -1.81
N GLY A 98 -39.72 3.11 -2.75
CA GLY A 98 -38.50 3.65 -3.38
C GLY A 98 -37.35 3.92 -2.40
N THR A 99 -37.11 3.01 -1.46
CA THR A 99 -36.04 3.17 -0.46
C THR A 99 -34.66 3.05 -1.12
N LEU A 100 -33.75 3.96 -0.74
CA LEU A 100 -32.35 3.89 -1.15
C LEU A 100 -31.60 2.89 -0.27
N VAL A 101 -30.84 2.01 -0.91
CA VAL A 101 -30.04 0.97 -0.26
C VAL A 101 -28.58 1.12 -0.69
N ASP A 102 -27.69 1.09 0.28
CA ASP A 102 -26.25 1.07 0.08
C ASP A 102 -25.74 -0.38 0.10
N GLU A 103 -25.05 -0.75 -0.97
CA GLU A 103 -24.36 -2.03 -1.14
C GLU A 103 -22.85 -1.81 -1.19
N TYR A 104 -22.08 -2.75 -0.67
CA TYR A 104 -20.62 -2.62 -0.54
C TYR A 104 -19.88 -3.75 -1.24
N TYR A 105 -18.80 -3.40 -1.94
CA TYR A 105 -17.89 -4.36 -2.58
C TYR A 105 -16.44 -4.02 -2.28
N PHE A 106 -15.63 -5.05 -2.10
CA PHE A 106 -14.23 -4.91 -1.69
C PHE A 106 -13.34 -5.52 -2.76
N VAL A 107 -12.37 -4.74 -3.24
CA VAL A 107 -11.39 -5.20 -4.23
C VAL A 107 -9.99 -4.73 -3.86
N TYR A 108 -8.98 -5.47 -4.30
CA TYR A 108 -7.59 -5.02 -4.23
C TYR A 108 -7.18 -4.45 -5.59
N ALA A 109 -6.86 -3.15 -5.63
CA ALA A 109 -6.56 -2.44 -6.86
C ALA A 109 -5.39 -1.46 -6.71
N ARG A 110 -4.72 -1.15 -7.83
CA ARG A 110 -3.54 -0.27 -7.86
C ARG A 110 -3.91 1.21 -7.72
N ASN A 111 -5.08 1.57 -8.23
CA ASN A 111 -5.62 2.92 -8.26
C ASN A 111 -7.15 2.85 -8.46
N GLN A 112 -7.81 4.02 -8.50
CA GLN A 112 -9.26 4.09 -8.64
C GLN A 112 -9.76 3.51 -9.98
N GLU A 113 -9.09 3.82 -11.08
CA GLU A 113 -9.46 3.31 -12.43
C GLU A 113 -9.44 1.78 -12.49
N HIS A 114 -8.43 1.15 -11.86
CA HIS A 114 -8.37 -0.30 -11.74
C HIS A 114 -9.51 -0.83 -10.85
N ALA A 115 -9.83 -0.15 -9.74
CA ALA A 115 -10.95 -0.54 -8.88
C ALA A 115 -12.30 -0.47 -9.63
N GLU A 116 -12.54 0.61 -10.39
CA GLU A 116 -13.71 0.78 -11.26
C GLU A 116 -13.84 -0.34 -12.29
N THR A 117 -12.71 -0.72 -12.90
CA THR A 117 -12.67 -1.82 -13.86
C THR A 117 -13.05 -3.15 -13.21
N LEU A 118 -12.51 -3.44 -12.01
CA LEU A 118 -12.80 -4.67 -11.28
C LEU A 118 -14.24 -4.74 -10.75
N SER A 119 -14.85 -3.60 -10.41
CA SER A 119 -16.21 -3.54 -9.85
C SER A 119 -17.31 -3.39 -10.91
N ARG A 120 -16.97 -3.24 -12.19
CA ARG A 120 -17.94 -2.94 -13.26
C ARG A 120 -19.12 -3.90 -13.31
N ASN A 121 -18.83 -5.20 -13.45
CA ASN A 121 -19.87 -6.24 -13.55
C ASN A 121 -20.72 -6.36 -12.28
N TRP A 122 -20.19 -5.92 -11.13
CA TRP A 122 -20.93 -5.87 -9.88
C TRP A 122 -21.86 -4.65 -9.85
N LEU A 123 -21.37 -3.47 -10.25
CA LEU A 123 -22.17 -2.25 -10.32
C LEU A 123 -23.34 -2.35 -11.32
N GLU A 124 -23.13 -3.04 -12.44
CA GLU A 124 -24.16 -3.27 -13.47
C GLU A 124 -25.38 -4.06 -12.96
N GLN A 125 -25.27 -4.75 -11.82
CA GLN A 125 -26.38 -5.49 -11.21
C GLN A 125 -27.42 -4.59 -10.54
N PHE A 126 -27.06 -3.35 -10.21
CA PHE A 126 -27.94 -2.43 -9.50
C PHE A 126 -28.53 -1.41 -10.47
N SER A 127 -29.76 -1.65 -10.94
CA SER A 127 -30.48 -0.73 -11.83
C SER A 127 -31.84 -0.34 -11.23
N PRO A 128 -32.16 0.96 -11.08
CA PRO A 128 -31.32 2.11 -11.38
C PRO A 128 -30.25 2.34 -10.29
N LEU A 129 -28.99 2.46 -10.72
CA LEU A 129 -27.90 2.93 -9.87
C LEU A 129 -28.06 4.43 -9.67
N VAL A 130 -28.13 4.86 -8.41
CA VAL A 130 -28.27 6.28 -8.04
C VAL A 130 -26.89 6.92 -7.89
N GLY A 131 -25.90 6.17 -7.42
CA GLY A 131 -24.52 6.63 -7.39
C GLY A 131 -23.55 5.55 -6.91
N SER A 132 -22.26 5.79 -7.13
CA SER A 132 -21.19 4.96 -6.60
C SER A 132 -20.04 5.80 -6.08
N SER A 133 -19.35 5.32 -5.06
CA SER A 133 -18.13 5.95 -4.53
C SER A 133 -17.04 4.93 -4.30
N PHE A 134 -15.79 5.33 -4.52
CA PHE A 134 -14.60 4.50 -4.38
C PHE A 134 -13.70 5.09 -3.31
N THR A 135 -13.32 4.29 -2.32
CA THR A 135 -12.48 4.76 -1.22
C THR A 135 -11.36 3.77 -0.95
N ALA A 136 -10.12 4.23 -1.12
CA ALA A 136 -8.93 3.46 -0.74
C ALA A 136 -8.84 3.32 0.78
N ARG A 137 -8.45 2.14 1.26
CA ARG A 137 -8.28 1.79 2.68
C ARG A 137 -6.92 1.14 2.92
N PRO A 138 -5.82 1.90 2.75
CA PRO A 138 -4.46 1.40 2.98
C PRO A 138 -4.22 0.89 4.41
N GLU A 139 -4.96 1.40 5.38
CA GLU A 139 -4.96 0.94 6.77
C GLU A 139 -5.69 -0.40 6.99
N GLY A 140 -6.40 -0.89 5.97
CA GLY A 140 -7.25 -2.06 6.06
C GLY A 140 -8.64 -1.76 6.63
N LEU A 141 -9.35 -2.83 6.97
CA LEU A 141 -10.70 -2.75 7.51
C LEU A 141 -10.94 -3.84 8.55
N GLN A 142 -11.56 -3.46 9.66
CA GLN A 142 -12.03 -4.40 10.67
C GLN A 142 -13.55 -4.55 10.53
N ILE A 143 -14.03 -5.77 10.26
CA ILE A 143 -15.46 -6.09 10.20
C ILE A 143 -15.75 -7.14 11.29
N GLY A 144 -16.29 -6.68 12.42
CA GLY A 144 -16.45 -7.54 13.59
C GLY A 144 -15.11 -8.13 14.03
N HIS A 145 -14.96 -9.45 13.94
CA HIS A 145 -13.72 -10.17 14.26
C HIS A 145 -12.80 -10.43 13.06
N ILE A 146 -13.22 -10.03 11.84
CA ILE A 146 -12.44 -10.24 10.62
C ILE A 146 -11.58 -9.00 10.35
N GLN A 147 -10.27 -9.23 10.18
CA GLN A 147 -9.33 -8.21 9.74
C GLN A 147 -9.04 -8.38 8.25
N VAL A 148 -9.39 -7.37 7.45
CA VAL A 148 -9.08 -7.31 6.02
C VAL A 148 -7.84 -6.43 5.86
N PRO A 149 -6.73 -6.96 5.30
CA PRO A 149 -5.50 -6.19 5.17
C PRO A 149 -5.67 -5.04 4.18
N GLY A 150 -5.02 -3.90 4.42
CA GLY A 150 -5.10 -2.75 3.51
C GLY A 150 -4.31 -2.91 2.22
N TYR A 151 -3.42 -3.90 2.15
CA TYR A 151 -2.58 -4.16 0.99
C TYR A 151 -2.37 -5.67 0.78
N LEU A 152 -2.19 -6.05 -0.49
CA LEU A 152 -1.64 -7.34 -0.88
C LEU A 152 -0.36 -7.12 -1.70
N ASN A 153 0.63 -7.97 -1.46
CA ASN A 153 1.90 -8.06 -2.19
C ASN A 153 1.97 -9.38 -2.96
#